data_AF-A0A1Y2AAK2-F1
#
_entry.id   AF-A0A1Y2AAK2-F1
#
_cell.length_a   1.000
_cell.length_b   1.000
_cell.length_c   1.000
_cell.angle_alpha   90.00
_cell.angle_beta   90.00
_cell.angle_gamma   90.00
#
_symmetry.space_group_name_H-M   'P 1'
#
loop_
_entity.id
_entity.type
_entity.pdbx_description
1 polymer ?
#
loop_
_entity_poly.entity_id
_entity_poly.type
_entity_poly.pdbx_seq_one_letter_code
_entity_poly.pdbx_strand_id
1 'polypeptide(L)'
;MKENCTIDICNMQEFQKLILDDVKEVKSVNFRGMEVNEEFVDRFWNVFGNDVTIEDLSFDHCFSSNGFSFSDIIAGGCPSNSLKITNCDITVDEASDILLQVNPYTVRFIDFSGNKFKQGDSNFQEMLKLRVYDRLCLEQANLCV
;
A
#
# COMPACT_ATOMS: atom_id res chain seq x y z
N MET A 1 -4.84 26.28 -10.96
CA MET A 1 -5.04 24.81 -10.92
C MET A 1 -3.69 24.21 -10.61
N LYS A 2 -3.47 23.60 -9.43
CA LYS A 2 -2.27 22.78 -9.23
C LYS A 2 -2.54 21.49 -9.99
N GLU A 3 -1.73 21.19 -11.00
CA GLU A 3 -1.77 19.90 -11.68
C GLU A 3 -1.67 18.80 -10.62
N ASN A 4 -2.56 17.81 -10.68
CA ASN A 4 -2.52 16.65 -9.80
C ASN A 4 -1.27 15.84 -10.15
N CYS A 5 -0.16 16.17 -9.49
CA CYS A 5 1.13 15.53 -9.70
C CYS A 5 1.03 14.07 -9.27
N THR A 6 0.77 13.20 -10.24
CA THR A 6 0.60 11.76 -10.10
C THR A 6 1.71 11.08 -10.88
N ILE A 7 2.36 10.09 -10.27
CA ILE A 7 3.37 9.28 -10.93
C ILE A 7 2.83 7.85 -11.04
N ASP A 8 2.80 7.33 -12.26
CA ASP A 8 2.54 5.92 -12.55
C ASP A 8 3.88 5.22 -12.85
N ILE A 9 4.11 4.08 -12.22
CA ILE A 9 5.35 3.29 -12.32
C ILE A 9 4.96 1.86 -12.69
N CYS A 10 5.38 1.42 -13.87
CA CYS A 10 4.96 0.14 -14.45
C CYS A 10 6.11 -0.86 -14.64
N ASN A 11 7.34 -0.47 -14.33
CA ASN A 11 8.50 -1.36 -14.31
C ASN A 11 9.62 -0.85 -13.38
N MET A 12 10.56 -1.74 -13.04
CA MET A 12 11.68 -1.39 -12.15
C MET A 12 12.63 -0.34 -12.75
N GLN A 13 12.77 -0.26 -14.08
CA GLN A 13 13.65 0.72 -14.72
C GLN A 13 13.13 2.16 -14.54
N GLU A 14 11.81 2.34 -14.55
CA GLU A 14 11.16 3.60 -14.18
C GLU A 14 11.37 3.91 -12.70
N PHE A 15 11.14 2.91 -11.84
CA PHE A 15 11.27 3.11 -10.40
C PHE A 15 12.71 3.48 -9.97
N GLN A 16 13.72 2.88 -10.61
CA GLN A 16 15.14 3.17 -10.41
C GLN A 16 15.55 4.58 -10.84
N LYS A 17 14.78 5.25 -11.70
CA LYS A 17 15.05 6.64 -12.10
C LYS A 17 14.50 7.66 -11.11
N LEU A 18 13.46 7.29 -10.37
CA LEU A 18 12.75 8.17 -9.45
C LEU A 18 13.62 8.52 -8.24
N ILE A 19 13.94 9.79 -8.03
CA ILE A 19 14.71 10.24 -6.85
C ILE A 19 13.80 10.88 -5.80
N LEU A 20 14.32 11.05 -4.58
CA LEU A 20 13.61 11.67 -3.46
C LEU A 20 13.01 13.04 -3.84
N ASP A 21 13.73 13.86 -4.60
CA ASP A 21 13.26 15.19 -4.99
C ASP A 21 12.06 15.14 -5.95
N ASP A 22 11.94 14.07 -6.74
CA ASP A 22 10.79 13.88 -7.64
C ASP A 22 9.50 13.65 -6.85
N VAL A 23 9.58 13.04 -5.66
CA VAL A 23 8.39 12.60 -4.89
C VAL A 23 7.95 13.58 -3.80
N LYS A 24 8.76 14.59 -3.48
CA LYS A 24 8.44 15.59 -2.43
C LYS A 24 7.18 16.43 -2.72
N GLU A 25 6.88 16.64 -4.00
CA GLU A 25 5.71 17.45 -4.42
C GLU A 25 4.59 16.60 -5.05
N VAL A 26 4.75 15.28 -5.04
CA VAL A 26 3.80 14.35 -5.64
C VAL A 26 2.65 14.10 -4.69
N LYS A 27 1.43 14.13 -5.23
CA LYS A 27 0.22 13.80 -4.48
C LYS A 27 -0.03 12.30 -4.48
N SER A 28 0.20 11.64 -5.62
CA SER A 28 -0.20 10.26 -5.81
C SER A 28 0.89 9.45 -6.51
N VAL A 29 1.21 8.27 -5.98
CA VAL A 29 2.13 7.31 -6.59
C VAL A 29 1.39 6.00 -6.81
N ASN A 30 1.44 5.49 -8.04
CA ASN A 30 0.79 4.26 -8.44
C ASN A 30 1.80 3.28 -9.03
N PHE A 31 1.95 2.12 -8.41
CA PHE A 31 2.70 1.00 -8.95
C PHE A 31 1.72 0.06 -9.65
N ARG A 32 2.00 -0.33 -10.90
CA ARG A 32 1.12 -1.21 -11.67
C ARG A 32 1.87 -2.38 -12.27
N GLY A 33 1.36 -3.60 -12.07
CA GLY A 33 1.96 -4.80 -12.67
C GLY A 33 3.38 -5.11 -12.17
N MET A 34 3.76 -4.54 -11.01
CA MET A 34 5.12 -4.64 -10.48
C MET A 34 5.31 -5.91 -9.65
N GLU A 35 6.49 -6.51 -9.75
CA GLU A 35 6.93 -7.53 -8.82
C GLU A 35 7.45 -6.88 -7.53
N VAL A 36 6.89 -7.27 -6.38
CA VAL A 36 7.40 -6.92 -5.05
C VAL A 36 8.44 -7.98 -4.67
N ASN A 37 9.71 -7.62 -4.82
CA ASN A 37 10.89 -8.40 -4.44
C ASN A 37 11.82 -7.54 -3.56
N GLU A 38 12.97 -8.08 -3.16
CA GLU A 38 13.98 -7.36 -2.36
C GLU A 38 14.35 -6.00 -2.96
N GLU A 39 14.65 -5.98 -4.27
CA GLU A 39 15.06 -4.77 -4.99
C GLU A 39 13.97 -3.69 -4.97
N PHE A 40 12.70 -4.10 -5.14
CA PHE A 40 11.56 -3.21 -5.04
C PHE A 40 11.47 -2.59 -3.64
N VAL A 41 11.55 -3.41 -2.59
CA VAL A 41 11.42 -2.97 -1.19
C VAL A 41 12.56 -2.02 -0.82
N ASP A 42 13.79 -2.38 -1.16
CA ASP A 42 14.96 -1.52 -0.95
C ASP A 42 14.81 -0.20 -1.69
N ARG A 43 14.35 -0.24 -2.95
CA ARG A 43 14.15 0.99 -3.73
C ARG A 43 13.05 1.87 -3.12
N PHE A 44 11.97 1.26 -2.66
CA PHE A 44 10.88 1.97 -2.01
C PHE A 44 11.36 2.73 -0.78
N TRP A 45 12.11 2.07 0.11
CA TRP A 45 12.63 2.73 1.31
C TRP A 45 13.68 3.81 0.99
N ASN A 46 14.47 3.65 -0.06
CA ASN A 46 15.41 4.67 -0.50
C ASN A 46 14.72 5.96 -1.01
N VAL A 47 13.52 5.85 -1.59
CA VAL A 47 12.79 6.99 -2.15
C VAL A 47 11.76 7.57 -1.17
N PHE A 48 11.04 6.73 -0.43
CA PHE A 48 9.91 7.11 0.40
C PHE A 48 10.18 7.03 1.91
N GLY A 49 11.35 6.52 2.33
CA GLY A 49 11.62 6.25 3.75
C GLY A 49 11.90 7.46 4.65
N ASN A 50 12.18 8.64 4.09
CA ASN A 50 12.57 9.83 4.87
C ASN A 50 11.63 11.01 4.61
N ASP A 51 10.79 11.36 5.60
CA ASP A 51 9.95 12.57 5.64
C ASP A 51 9.12 12.84 4.36
N VAL A 52 8.85 11.79 3.57
CA VAL A 52 7.94 11.87 2.43
C VAL A 52 6.54 11.51 2.92
N THR A 53 5.59 12.40 2.64
CA THR A 53 4.17 12.12 2.81
C THR A 53 3.48 12.37 1.47
N ILE A 54 2.88 11.33 0.92
CA ILE A 54 2.05 11.40 -0.27
C ILE A 54 0.57 11.26 0.14
N GLU A 55 -0.34 11.78 -0.68
CA GLU A 55 -1.78 11.69 -0.39
C GLU A 55 -2.30 10.29 -0.70
N ASP A 56 -1.92 9.72 -1.85
CA ASP A 56 -2.32 8.39 -2.32
C ASP A 56 -1.12 7.53 -2.69
N LEU A 57 -1.09 6.31 -2.16
CA LEU A 57 -0.18 5.24 -2.56
C LEU A 57 -1.02 4.08 -3.06
N SER A 58 -0.82 3.67 -4.31
CA SER A 58 -1.51 2.51 -4.87
C SER A 58 -0.58 1.47 -5.47
N PHE A 59 -0.98 0.22 -5.30
CA PHE A 59 -0.43 -0.96 -5.96
C PHE A 59 -1.60 -1.64 -6.66
N ASP A 60 -1.52 -1.79 -7.97
CA ASP A 60 -2.57 -2.42 -8.77
C ASP A 60 -1.98 -3.52 -9.65
N HIS A 61 -2.54 -4.74 -9.57
CA HIS A 61 -2.03 -5.91 -10.28
C HIS A 61 -0.54 -6.21 -9.99
N CYS A 62 -0.02 -5.75 -8.85
CA CYS A 62 1.33 -6.09 -8.37
C CYS A 62 1.33 -7.47 -7.71
N PHE A 63 2.48 -8.13 -7.63
CA PHE A 63 2.56 -9.47 -7.05
C PHE A 63 3.83 -9.67 -6.22
N SER A 64 3.68 -10.39 -5.11
CA SER A 64 4.75 -10.75 -4.18
C SER A 64 5.62 -11.88 -4.73
N SER A 65 6.93 -11.84 -4.49
CA SER A 65 7.88 -12.86 -4.93
C SER A 65 9.06 -12.99 -3.95
N ASN A 66 9.78 -14.12 -4.01
CA ASN A 66 11.02 -14.34 -3.26
C ASN A 66 10.92 -14.11 -1.74
N GLY A 67 9.73 -14.31 -1.16
CA GLY A 67 9.50 -14.12 0.28
C GLY A 67 9.27 -12.66 0.70
N PHE A 68 9.24 -11.72 -0.24
CA PHE A 68 8.87 -10.31 0.01
C PHE A 68 7.41 -10.07 -0.34
N SER A 69 6.79 -9.16 0.40
CA SER A 69 5.35 -8.93 0.45
C SER A 69 5.03 -7.45 0.60
N PHE A 70 3.75 -7.08 0.49
CA PHE A 70 3.35 -5.69 0.73
C PHE A 70 3.50 -5.31 2.21
N SER A 71 3.49 -6.29 3.12
CA SER A 71 3.76 -6.03 4.53
C SER A 71 5.18 -5.49 4.76
N ASP A 72 6.17 -5.95 3.97
CA ASP A 72 7.57 -5.48 4.03
C ASP A 72 7.72 -4.04 3.56
N ILE A 73 6.88 -3.61 2.60
CA ILE A 73 6.80 -2.22 2.15
C ILE A 73 6.22 -1.32 3.25
N ILE A 74 5.31 -1.83 4.07
CA ILE A 74 4.60 -1.03 5.08
C ILE A 74 5.24 -1.12 6.48
N ALA A 75 6.11 -2.10 6.72
CA ALA A 75 6.72 -2.38 8.03
C ALA A 75 7.49 -1.20 8.67
N GLY A 76 8.07 -0.31 7.86
CA GLY A 76 8.73 0.92 8.34
C GLY A 76 7.82 2.14 8.47
N GLY A 77 6.51 1.98 8.23
CA GLY A 77 5.50 3.04 8.21
C GLY A 77 4.94 3.31 6.81
N CYS A 78 3.64 3.56 6.72
CA CYS A 78 3.01 3.95 5.46
C CYS A 78 3.24 5.45 5.20
N PRO A 79 3.88 5.86 4.08
CA PRO A 79 4.12 7.27 3.76
C PRO A 79 2.85 7.96 3.22
N SER A 80 1.69 7.33 3.31
CA SER A 80 0.45 7.79 2.68
C SER A 80 -0.71 7.86 3.66
N ASN A 81 -1.65 8.77 3.39
CA ASN A 81 -2.93 8.82 4.09
C ASN A 81 -4.00 7.92 3.41
N SER A 82 -3.78 7.52 2.16
CA SER A 82 -4.64 6.64 1.38
C SER A 82 -3.80 5.48 0.82
N LEU A 83 -4.07 4.26 1.28
CA LEU A 83 -3.36 3.05 0.84
C LEU A 83 -4.29 2.17 0.02
N LYS A 84 -3.88 1.85 -1.21
CA LYS A 84 -4.62 0.97 -2.12
C LYS A 84 -3.74 -0.18 -2.54
N ILE A 85 -4.19 -1.40 -2.32
CA ILE A 85 -3.52 -2.62 -2.77
C ILE A 85 -4.60 -3.45 -3.46
N THR A 86 -4.78 -3.27 -4.76
CA THR A 86 -5.92 -3.80 -5.51
C THR A 86 -5.47 -4.83 -6.53
N ASN A 87 -6.24 -5.91 -6.68
CA ASN A 87 -5.93 -6.98 -7.63
C ASN A 87 -4.52 -7.58 -7.45
N CYS A 88 -3.98 -7.58 -6.23
CA CYS A 88 -2.61 -8.02 -5.92
C CYS A 88 -2.54 -9.43 -5.32
N ASP A 89 -3.69 -10.13 -5.27
CA ASP A 89 -3.80 -11.47 -4.71
C ASP A 89 -3.36 -11.62 -3.24
N ILE A 90 -3.35 -10.53 -2.44
CA ILE A 90 -2.94 -10.60 -1.04
C ILE A 90 -3.88 -11.49 -0.22
N THR A 91 -3.31 -12.16 0.78
CA THR A 91 -4.06 -13.04 1.69
C THR A 91 -4.65 -12.26 2.87
N VAL A 92 -5.58 -12.87 3.60
CA VAL A 92 -6.12 -12.28 4.84
C VAL A 92 -5.02 -12.05 5.88
N ASP A 93 -4.06 -12.98 5.99
CA ASP A 93 -2.96 -12.87 6.94
C ASP A 93 -2.05 -11.70 6.58
N GLU A 94 -1.67 -11.57 5.31
CA GLU A 94 -0.87 -10.45 4.82
C GLU A 94 -1.60 -9.11 4.98
N ALA A 95 -2.91 -9.06 4.66
CA ALA A 95 -3.72 -7.87 4.89
C ALA A 95 -3.78 -7.50 6.38
N SER A 96 -3.90 -8.48 7.27
CA SER A 96 -3.84 -8.28 8.72
C SER A 96 -2.51 -7.69 9.14
N ASP A 97 -1.39 -8.20 8.62
CA ASP A 97 -0.05 -7.70 8.92
C ASP A 97 0.15 -6.26 8.45
N ILE A 98 -0.27 -5.94 7.23
CA ILE A 98 -0.27 -4.55 6.72
C ILE A 98 -1.08 -3.64 7.65
N LEU A 99 -2.30 -4.06 8.00
CA LEU A 99 -3.18 -3.29 8.88
C LEU A 99 -2.64 -3.13 10.31
N LEU A 100 -1.73 -4.01 10.75
CA LEU A 100 -1.02 -3.86 12.03
C LEU A 100 0.12 -2.84 11.96
N GLN A 101 0.76 -2.69 10.79
CA GLN A 101 1.90 -1.80 10.59
C GLN A 101 1.48 -0.37 10.27
N VAL A 102 0.33 -0.16 9.63
CA VAL A 102 -0.16 1.21 9.37
C VAL A 102 -0.44 1.95 10.69
N ASN A 103 -0.07 3.23 10.72
CA ASN A 103 -0.37 4.10 11.85
C ASN A 103 -1.88 4.46 11.83
N PRO A 104 -2.61 4.18 12.93
CA PRO A 104 -4.07 4.36 13.00
C PRO A 104 -4.55 5.81 12.84
N TYR A 105 -3.65 6.79 12.96
CA TYR A 105 -3.97 8.21 12.89
C TYR A 105 -3.50 8.90 11.60
N THR A 106 -2.73 8.22 10.74
CA THR A 106 -2.26 8.80 9.47
C THR A 106 -3.06 8.26 8.29
N VAL A 107 -3.23 6.94 8.21
CA VAL A 107 -4.02 6.31 7.16
C VAL A 107 -5.51 6.54 7.44
N ARG A 108 -6.19 7.21 6.52
CA ARG A 108 -7.62 7.53 6.55
C ARG A 108 -8.43 6.74 5.54
N PHE A 109 -7.78 6.23 4.50
CA PHE A 109 -8.41 5.42 3.47
C PHE A 109 -7.61 4.14 3.21
N ILE A 110 -8.32 3.01 3.13
CA ILE A 110 -7.76 1.72 2.71
C ILE A 110 -8.65 1.11 1.64
N ASP A 111 -8.04 0.65 0.54
CA ASP A 111 -8.71 -0.16 -0.49
C ASP A 111 -7.92 -1.42 -0.77
N PHE A 112 -8.49 -2.56 -0.39
CA PHE A 112 -7.98 -3.89 -0.70
C PHE A 112 -8.95 -4.67 -1.61
N SER A 113 -9.75 -3.99 -2.43
CA SER A 113 -10.66 -4.64 -3.36
C SER A 113 -9.93 -5.44 -4.46
N GLY A 114 -10.62 -6.44 -5.01
CA GLY A 114 -10.06 -7.30 -6.06
C GLY A 114 -9.02 -8.32 -5.56
N ASN A 115 -8.82 -8.42 -4.24
CA ASN A 115 -8.01 -9.48 -3.64
C ASN A 115 -8.86 -10.70 -3.26
N LYS A 116 -8.20 -11.76 -2.80
CA LYS A 116 -8.80 -13.09 -2.59
C LYS A 116 -9.57 -13.23 -1.26
N PHE A 117 -10.13 -12.15 -0.73
CA PHE A 117 -10.92 -12.22 0.49
C PHE A 117 -12.25 -12.91 0.23
N LYS A 118 -12.85 -13.50 1.27
CA LYS A 118 -14.16 -14.14 1.18
C LYS A 118 -15.01 -13.66 2.34
N GLN A 119 -16.22 -13.18 2.05
CA GLN A 119 -17.07 -12.58 3.08
C GLN A 119 -17.44 -13.58 4.19
N GLY A 120 -17.58 -14.85 3.85
CA GLY A 120 -17.86 -15.92 4.82
C GLY A 120 -16.63 -16.46 5.57
N ASP A 121 -15.43 -15.94 5.30
CA ASP A 121 -14.20 -16.38 5.98
C ASP A 121 -14.12 -15.78 7.39
N SER A 122 -14.03 -16.64 8.41
CA SER A 122 -13.94 -16.21 9.81
C SER A 122 -12.68 -15.39 10.09
N ASN A 123 -11.55 -15.71 9.45
CA ASN A 123 -10.30 -14.99 9.64
C ASN A 123 -10.43 -13.57 9.08
N PHE A 124 -11.11 -13.42 7.95
CA PHE A 124 -11.39 -12.10 7.36
C PHE A 124 -12.28 -11.27 8.29
N GLN A 125 -13.36 -11.85 8.83
CA GLN A 125 -14.24 -11.17 9.79
C GLN A 125 -13.51 -10.76 11.07
N GLU A 126 -12.63 -11.62 11.58
CA GLU A 126 -11.82 -11.33 12.76
C GLU A 126 -10.81 -10.20 12.47
N MET A 127 -10.14 -10.23 11.33
CA MET A 127 -9.24 -9.16 10.89
C MET A 127 -9.98 -7.82 10.82
N LEU A 128 -11.17 -7.77 10.20
CA LEU A 128 -11.98 -6.54 10.13
C LEU A 128 -12.25 -5.96 11.51
N LYS A 129 -12.73 -6.81 12.43
CA LYS A 129 -13.03 -6.40 13.80
C LYS A 129 -11.79 -5.86 14.51
N LEU A 130 -10.73 -6.66 14.57
CA LEU A 130 -9.56 -6.39 15.41
C LEU A 130 -8.58 -5.37 14.83
N ARG A 131 -8.54 -5.23 13.50
CA ARG A 131 -7.52 -4.43 12.81
C ARG A 131 -8.09 -3.22 12.12
N VAL A 132 -9.37 -3.21 11.77
CA VAL A 132 -10.01 -2.07 11.12
C VAL A 132 -10.88 -1.32 12.11
N TYR A 133 -11.97 -1.93 12.57
CA TYR A 133 -13.01 -1.22 13.35
C TYR A 133 -12.55 -0.83 14.76
N ASP A 134 -11.80 -1.70 15.45
CA ASP A 134 -11.37 -1.46 16.82
C ASP A 134 -10.05 -0.66 16.92
N ARG A 135 -9.33 -0.47 15.80
CA ARG A 135 -7.95 0.10 15.79
C ARG A 135 -7.80 1.35 14.94
N LEU A 136 -8.33 1.39 13.72
CA LEU A 136 -8.03 2.45 12.76
C LEU A 136 -9.08 3.56 12.80
N CYS A 137 -8.63 4.81 12.67
CA CYS A 137 -9.50 5.96 12.51
C CYS A 137 -9.74 6.28 11.02
N LEU A 138 -10.24 5.29 10.27
CA LEU A 138 -10.53 5.43 8.84
C LEU A 138 -11.76 6.32 8.60
N GLU A 139 -11.69 7.14 7.56
CA GLU A 139 -12.83 7.86 7.00
C GLU A 139 -13.60 6.97 6.02
N GLN A 140 -12.89 6.09 5.31
CA GLN A 140 -13.47 5.14 4.37
C GLN A 140 -12.59 3.89 4.24
N ALA A 141 -13.23 2.73 4.03
CA ALA A 141 -12.57 1.47 3.75
C ALA A 141 -13.31 0.72 2.64
N ASN A 142 -12.57 0.23 1.65
CA ASN A 142 -13.08 -0.64 0.60
C ASN A 142 -12.35 -1.98 0.66
N LEU A 143 -13.00 -2.99 1.21
CA LEU A 143 -12.42 -4.33 1.39
C LEU A 143 -13.21 -5.37 0.61
N CYS A 144 -13.89 -4.93 -0.46
CA CYS A 144 -14.86 -5.71 -1.21
C CYS A 144 -14.33 -7.08 -1.63
N VAL A 145 -15.26 -8.03 -1.52
CA VAL A 145 -15.23 -9.42 -2.02
C VAL A 145 -16.11 -9.49 -3.26
#